data_AF-A0A1D7XP74-F1
#
_entry.id   AF-A0A1D7XP74-F1
#
_cell.length_a   1.000
_cell.length_b   1.000
_cell.length_c   1.000
_cell.angle_alpha   90.00
_cell.angle_beta   90.00
_cell.angle_gamma   90.00
#
_symmetry.space_group_name_H-M   'P 1'
#
loop_
_entity.id
_entity.type
_entity.pdbx_description
1 polymer ?
#
loop_
_entity_poly.entity_id
_entity_poly.type
_entity_poly.pdbx_seq_one_letter_code
_entity_poly.pdbx_strand_id
1 'polypeptide(L)'
;MIKIVEKIIESIKLRPGISDMNEVLLRDIVQDIIDDVSEYINLEDGKELPTKCISIVKDIVVIKINKLGSEGVSSESYSGVSQSYIEDIPKDILRKLRRCRKLPR
;
A
#
# COMPACT_ATOMS: atom_id res chain seq x y z
N MET A 1 -1.11 -14.18 5.08
CA MET A 1 -1.21 -12.70 5.17
C MET A 1 -0.19 -12.10 6.15
N ILE A 2 -0.18 -12.46 7.44
CA ILE A 2 0.75 -11.88 8.45
C ILE A 2 2.23 -11.93 8.00
N LYS A 3 2.70 -13.05 7.45
CA LYS A 3 4.09 -13.17 6.94
C LYS A 3 4.44 -12.21 5.78
N ILE A 4 3.45 -11.79 4.98
CA ILE A 4 3.67 -10.91 3.84
C ILE A 4 3.81 -9.45 4.29
N VAL A 5 3.03 -9.06 5.30
CA VAL A 5 3.05 -7.73 5.93
C VAL A 5 4.43 -7.48 6.53
N GLU A 6 4.92 -8.39 7.37
CA GLU A 6 6.25 -8.28 8.00
C GLU A 6 7.37 -8.17 6.95
N LYS A 7 7.32 -9.00 5.90
CA LYS A 7 8.31 -8.95 4.80
C LYS A 7 8.29 -7.62 4.02
N ILE A 8 7.12 -7.00 3.90
CA ILE A 8 6.98 -5.68 3.28
C ILE A 8 7.59 -4.63 4.19
N ILE A 9 7.25 -4.65 5.48
CA ILE A 9 7.76 -3.76 6.53
C ILE A 9 9.28 -3.78 6.60
N GLU A 10 9.88 -4.96 6.73
CA GLU A 10 11.34 -5.15 6.77
C GLU A 10 12.01 -4.52 5.54
N SER A 11 11.38 -4.66 4.37
CA SER A 11 11.91 -4.15 3.12
C SER A 11 11.78 -2.64 2.95
N ILE A 12 10.71 -2.02 3.46
CA ILE A 12 10.49 -0.58 3.33
C ILE A 12 11.23 0.23 4.39
N LYS A 13 11.47 -0.34 5.58
CA LYS A 13 12.30 0.27 6.64
C LYS A 13 13.74 0.56 6.19
N LEU A 14 14.22 -0.11 5.13
CA LEU A 14 15.52 0.18 4.50
C LEU A 14 15.58 1.51 3.75
N ARG A 15 14.43 2.16 3.53
CA ARG A 15 14.36 3.42 2.77
C ARG A 15 14.52 4.61 3.71
N PRO A 16 15.20 5.69 3.27
CA PRO A 16 15.35 6.90 4.09
C PRO A 16 13.99 7.47 4.49
N GLY A 17 13.86 7.88 5.76
CA GLY A 17 12.64 8.49 6.30
C GLY A 17 11.56 7.51 6.77
N ILE A 18 11.78 6.19 6.66
CA ILE A 18 10.83 5.15 7.09
C ILE A 18 11.34 4.35 8.30
N SER A 19 12.67 4.30 8.50
CA SER A 19 13.32 3.55 9.58
C SER A 19 12.76 3.84 10.97
N ASP A 20 12.45 5.10 11.24
CA ASP A 20 12.06 5.60 12.57
C ASP A 20 10.54 5.77 12.71
N MET A 21 9.76 5.32 11.71
CA MET A 21 8.30 5.36 11.78
C MET A 21 7.77 4.36 12.82
N ASN A 22 6.70 4.75 13.51
CA ASN A 22 5.98 3.88 14.42
C ASN A 22 5.56 2.57 13.70
N GLU A 23 5.99 1.44 14.24
CA GLU A 23 5.78 0.12 13.63
C GLU A 23 4.30 -0.30 13.59
N VAL A 24 3.50 0.11 14.59
CA VAL A 24 2.05 -0.14 14.60
C VAL A 24 1.39 0.60 13.44
N LEU A 25 1.74 1.87 13.25
CA LEU A 25 1.24 2.68 12.13
C LEU A 25 1.70 2.13 10.78
N LEU A 26 2.97 1.73 10.68
CA LEU A 26 3.52 1.15 9.45
C LEU A 26 2.77 -0.13 9.06
N ARG A 27 2.45 -0.97 10.05
CA ARG A 27 1.70 -2.22 9.87
C ARG A 27 0.27 -1.96 9.42
N ASP A 28 -0.38 -0.97 10.02
CA ASP A 28 -1.73 -0.53 9.66
C ASP A 28 -1.80 -0.06 8.20
N ILE A 29 -0.91 0.87 7.81
CA ILE A 29 -0.80 1.38 6.43
C ILE A 29 -0.54 0.26 5.42
N VAL A 30 0.37 -0.68 5.74
CA VAL A 30 0.69 -1.80 4.85
C VAL A 30 -0.50 -2.73 4.70
N GLN A 31 -1.25 -2.99 5.79
CA GLN A 31 -2.42 -3.85 5.76
C GLN A 31 -3.52 -3.24 4.89
N ASP A 32 -3.85 -1.97 5.12
CA ASP A 32 -4.82 -1.22 4.31
C ASP A 32 -4.51 -1.28 2.81
N ILE A 33 -3.25 -1.03 2.43
CA ILE A 33 -2.84 -1.04 1.03
C ILE A 33 -2.91 -2.45 0.43
N ILE A 34 -2.64 -3.49 1.23
CA ILE A 34 -2.81 -4.88 0.77
C ILE A 34 -4.28 -5.18 0.51
N ASP A 35 -5.17 -4.73 1.38
CA ASP A 35 -6.61 -4.96 1.27
C ASP A 35 -7.16 -4.23 0.03
N ASP A 36 -6.81 -2.96 -0.15
CA ASP A 36 -7.12 -2.18 -1.35
C ASP A 36 -6.63 -2.85 -2.64
N VAL A 37 -5.37 -3.26 -2.66
CA VAL A 37 -4.78 -3.94 -3.82
C VAL A 37 -5.47 -5.28 -4.09
N SER A 38 -5.82 -6.02 -3.04
CA SER A 38 -6.50 -7.31 -3.14
C SER A 38 -7.90 -7.15 -3.72
N GLU A 39 -8.65 -6.17 -3.23
CA GLU A 39 -9.95 -5.79 -3.78
C GLU A 39 -9.82 -5.40 -5.27
N TYR A 40 -8.86 -4.53 -5.58
CA TYR A 40 -8.68 -4.03 -6.94
C TYR A 40 -8.35 -5.10 -7.97
N ILE A 41 -7.55 -6.09 -7.58
CA ILE A 41 -7.16 -7.18 -8.47
C ILE A 41 -8.20 -8.30 -8.52
N ASN A 42 -9.31 -8.17 -7.78
CA ASN A 42 -10.29 -9.22 -7.53
C ASN A 42 -9.61 -10.49 -7.00
N LEU A 43 -8.80 -10.35 -5.95
CA LEU A 43 -8.18 -11.50 -5.30
C LEU A 43 -9.25 -12.29 -4.58
N GLU A 44 -9.35 -13.58 -4.89
CA GLU A 44 -10.27 -14.50 -4.21
C GLU A 44 -9.89 -14.62 -2.72
N ASP A 45 -10.91 -14.71 -1.86
CA ASP A 45 -10.72 -14.90 -0.42
C ASP A 45 -9.82 -16.11 -0.12
N GLY A 46 -8.90 -15.92 0.81
CA GLY A 46 -7.94 -16.95 1.21
C GLY A 46 -6.78 -17.18 0.23
N LYS A 47 -6.72 -16.46 -0.90
CA LYS A 47 -5.55 -16.50 -1.79
C LYS A 47 -4.48 -15.51 -1.38
N GLU A 48 -3.24 -15.89 -1.66
CA GLU A 48 -2.10 -15.03 -1.40
C GLU A 48 -1.91 -13.98 -2.50
N LEU A 49 -1.45 -12.81 -2.08
CA LEU A 49 -1.11 -11.73 -2.98
C LEU A 49 0.00 -12.20 -3.96
N PRO A 50 -0.19 -12.09 -5.29
CA PRO A 50 0.81 -12.51 -6.26
C PRO A 50 2.15 -11.80 -6.05
N THR A 51 3.27 -12.49 -6.26
CA THR A 51 4.62 -11.92 -6.07
C THR A 51 4.86 -10.64 -6.87
N LYS A 52 4.25 -10.54 -8.06
CA LYS A 52 4.31 -9.34 -8.92
C LYS A 52 3.58 -8.13 -8.30
N CYS A 53 2.56 -8.36 -7.48
CA CYS A 53 1.85 -7.31 -6.74
C CYS A 53 2.61 -6.85 -5.51
N ILE A 54 3.44 -7.70 -4.90
CA ILE A 54 4.19 -7.34 -3.68
C ILE A 54 5.12 -6.14 -3.93
N SER A 55 5.79 -6.07 -5.08
CA SER A 55 6.60 -4.90 -5.43
C SER A 55 5.76 -3.65 -5.63
N ILE A 56 4.56 -3.78 -6.21
CA ILE A 56 3.62 -2.68 -6.41
C ILE A 56 3.12 -2.15 -5.07
N VAL A 57 2.75 -3.04 -4.13
CA VAL A 57 2.35 -2.66 -2.77
C VAL A 57 3.46 -1.86 -2.09
N LYS A 58 4.72 -2.30 -2.17
CA LYS A 58 5.86 -1.55 -1.62
C LYS A 58 5.97 -0.14 -2.19
N ASP A 59 5.78 0.01 -3.50
CA ASP A 59 5.83 1.33 -4.15
C ASP A 59 4.68 2.23 -3.65
N ILE A 60 3.46 1.70 -3.53
CA ILE A 60 2.29 2.43 -3.03
C ILE A 60 2.49 2.85 -1.57
N VAL A 61 2.98 1.95 -0.71
CA VAL A 61 3.26 2.24 0.71
C VAL A 61 4.24 3.40 0.87
N VAL A 62 5.34 3.39 0.10
CA VAL A 62 6.34 4.46 0.15
C VAL A 62 5.75 5.80 -0.29
N ILE A 63 4.91 5.80 -1.32
CA ILE A 63 4.22 7.00 -1.78
C ILE A 63 3.30 7.55 -0.69
N LYS A 64 2.50 6.68 -0.05
CA LYS A 64 1.59 7.12 1.02
C LYS A 64 2.36 7.67 2.22
N ILE A 65 3.43 7.01 2.64
CA ILE A 65 4.28 7.48 3.74
C ILE A 65 4.89 8.84 3.42
N ASN A 66 5.42 9.02 2.21
CA ASN A 66 5.98 10.31 1.79
C ASN A 66 4.89 11.40 1.74
N LYS A 67 3.68 11.07 1.26
CA LYS A 67 2.52 11.97 1.27
C LYS A 67 2.14 12.39 2.68
N LEU A 68 1.97 11.44 3.61
CA LEU A 68 1.67 11.72 5.02
C LEU A 68 2.73 12.64 5.67
N GLY A 69 4.02 12.40 5.40
CA GLY A 69 5.10 13.26 5.87
C GLY A 69 5.07 14.67 5.28
N SER A 70 4.66 14.81 4.01
CA SER A 70 4.51 16.12 3.36
C SER A 70 3.23 16.86 3.78
N GLU A 71 2.14 16.14 4.02
CA GLU A 71 0.84 16.69 4.42
C GLU A 71 0.85 17.14 5.88
N GLY A 72 1.72 16.57 6.73
CA GLY A 72 2.01 17.12 8.06
C GLY A 72 2.55 18.57 8.04
N VAL A 73 3.08 19.03 6.90
CA VAL A 73 3.55 20.43 6.69
C VAL A 73 2.43 21.33 6.17
N SER A 74 1.34 20.75 5.67
CA SER A 74 0.13 21.43 5.18
C SER A 74 -1.08 20.83 5.89
N SER A 75 -1.29 21.22 7.15
CA SER A 75 -2.35 20.72 8.01
C SER A 75 -3.74 20.82 7.36
N GLU A 76 -4.28 19.70 6.90
CA GLU A 76 -5.72 19.51 6.78
C GLU A 76 -6.12 18.17 7.38
N SER A 77 -7.14 18.25 8.25
CA SER A 77 -7.70 17.17 9.04
C SER A 77 -8.21 16.03 8.15
N TYR A 78 -7.56 14.87 8.18
CA TYR A 78 -8.06 13.66 7.54
C TYR A 78 -9.24 13.10 8.34
N SER A 79 -10.42 13.62 8.02
CA SER A 79 -11.71 13.18 8.53
C SER A 79 -12.09 11.85 7.89
N GLY A 80 -12.14 10.79 8.71
CA GLY A 80 -13.14 9.70 8.73
C GLY A 80 -13.70 9.03 7.46
N VAL A 81 -13.19 9.31 6.25
CA VAL A 81 -13.65 8.69 5.00
C VAL A 81 -12.66 7.59 4.63
N SER A 82 -13.15 6.38 4.37
CA SER A 82 -12.37 5.27 3.82
C SER A 82 -11.66 5.73 2.55
N GLN A 83 -10.37 6.06 2.65
CA GLN A 83 -9.61 6.61 1.55
C GLN A 83 -9.02 5.44 0.77
N SER A 84 -9.49 5.19 -0.44
CA SER A 84 -8.83 4.20 -1.30
C SER A 84 -7.47 4.73 -1.72
N TYR A 85 -6.43 4.00 -1.34
CA TYR A 85 -5.03 4.28 -1.65
C TYR A 85 -4.69 4.07 -3.12
N ILE A 86 -5.62 3.56 -3.95
CA ILE A 86 -5.39 3.32 -5.37
C ILE A 86 -5.70 4.53 -6.25
N GLU A 87 -6.63 5.39 -5.83
CA GLU A 87 -7.03 6.56 -6.64
C GLU A 87 -5.90 7.61 -6.72
N ASP A 88 -5.05 7.63 -5.70
CA ASP A 88 -4.03 8.64 -5.46
C ASP A 88 -2.61 8.27 -5.95
N ILE A 89 -2.46 7.16 -6.70
CA ILE A 89 -1.16 6.66 -7.14
C ILE A 89 -0.79 7.14 -8.56
N PRO A 90 0.52 7.31 -8.84
CA PRO A 90 1.02 7.59 -10.18
C PRO A 90 0.51 6.60 -11.25
N LYS A 91 0.24 7.14 -12.46
CA LYS A 91 -0.34 6.39 -13.58
C LYS A 91 0.50 5.17 -14.01
N ASP A 92 1.81 5.24 -13.86
CA ASP A 92 2.73 4.15 -14.19
C ASP A 92 2.60 2.97 -13.22
N ILE A 93 2.41 3.24 -11.92
CA ILE A 93 2.13 2.23 -10.89
C ILE A 93 0.74 1.64 -11.11
N LEU A 94 -0.27 2.49 -11.36
CA LEU A 94 -1.62 2.03 -11.69
C LEU A 94 -1.62 1.10 -12.92
N ARG A 95 -0.81 1.41 -13.95
CA ARG A 95 -0.64 0.56 -15.13
C ARG A 95 -0.03 -0.80 -14.78
N LYS A 96 0.94 -0.86 -13.87
CA LYS A 96 1.51 -2.14 -13.38
C LYS A 96 0.44 -2.93 -12.62
N LEU A 97 -0.32 -2.27 -11.74
CA LEU A 97 -1.37 -2.89 -10.93
C LEU A 97 -2.49 -3.49 -11.79
N ARG A 98 -2.91 -2.78 -12.85
CA ARG A 98 -3.89 -3.29 -13.83
C ARG A 98 -3.48 -4.61 -14.48
N ARG A 99 -2.18 -4.87 -14.68
CA ARG A 99 -1.71 -6.14 -15.25
C ARG A 99 -1.89 -7.32 -14.31
N CYS A 100 -2.04 -7.04 -13.02
CA CYS A 100 -2.28 -8.05 -11.99
C CYS A 100 -3.76 -8.31 -11.76
N ARG A 101 -4.66 -7.45 -12.26
CA ARG A 101 -6.09 -7.58 -12.10
C ARG A 101 -6.63 -8.76 -12.90
N LYS A 102 -7.30 -9.68 -12.21
CA LYS A 102 -8.13 -10.69 -12.86
C LYS A 102 -9.45 -10.05 -13.26
N LEU A 103 -9.74 -10.02 -14.55
CA LEU A 103 -11.07 -9.63 -15.01
C LEU A 103 -12.04 -10.76 -14.65
N PRO A 104 -13.21 -10.44 -14.06
CA PRO A 104 -14.27 -11.43 -13.92
C PRO A 104 -14.61 -11.96 -15.32
N ARG A 105 -14.77 -13.28 -15.44
CA ARG A 105 -15.17 -13.94 -16.68
C ARG A 105 -16.66 -13.79 -16.90
#